data_AF-A0A7W3LNJ1-F1
#
_entry.id   AF-A0A7W3LNJ1-F1
#
_cell.length_a   1.000
_cell.length_b   1.000
_cell.length_c   1.000
_cell.angle_alpha   90.00
_cell.angle_beta   90.00
_cell.angle_gamma   90.00
#
_symmetry.space_group_name_H-M   'P 1'
#
loop_
_entity.id
_entity.type
_entity.pdbx_description
1 polymer ?
#
loop_
_entity_poly.entity_id
_entity_poly.type
_entity_poly.pdbx_seq_one_letter_code
_entity_poly.pdbx_strand_id
1 'polypeptide(L)' 'MSSRDVLLAVLRELFPRWEVWVCDRGVWRAAGFMLISASTVEGLLEHLAGADPDAFATAARRFAGRTP' A
#
# COMPACT_ATOMS: atom_id res chain seq x y z
N MET A 1 -15.49 6.79 9.41
CA MET A 1 -14.67 5.90 8.58
C MET A 1 -14.91 6.25 7.13
N SER A 2 -13.93 6.89 6.51
CA SER A 2 -13.95 7.32 5.11
C SER A 2 -13.52 6.19 4.17
N SER A 3 -13.78 6.33 2.87
CA SER A 3 -13.26 5.41 1.84
C SER A 3 -11.72 5.31 1.89
N ARG A 4 -11.04 6.41 2.22
CA ARG A 4 -9.59 6.46 2.41
C ARG A 4 -9.14 5.61 3.61
N ASP A 5 -9.88 5.61 4.72
CA ASP A 5 -9.55 4.81 5.90
C ASP A 5 -9.64 3.30 5.59
N VAL A 6 -10.67 2.91 4.83
CA VAL A 6 -10.85 1.53 4.37
C VAL A 6 -9.70 1.12 3.44
N LEU A 7 -9.36 1.95 2.45
CA LEU A 7 -8.23 1.71 1.56
C LEU A 7 -6.91 1.57 2.34
N LEU A 8 -6.67 2.44 3.31
CA LEU A 8 -5.47 2.37 4.15
C LEU A 8 -5.41 1.06 4.94
N ALA A 9 -6.53 0.60 5.52
CA ALA A 9 -6.59 -0.68 6.21
C ALA A 9 -6.28 -1.86 5.28
N VAL A 10 -6.86 -1.86 4.07
CA VAL A 10 -6.59 -2.89 3.05
C VAL A 10 -5.10 -2.90 2.67
N LEU A 11 -4.48 -1.75 2.43
CA LEU A 11 -3.06 -1.68 2.07
C LEU A 11 -2.16 -2.21 3.19
N ARG A 12 -2.42 -1.84 4.45
CA ARG A 12 -1.66 -2.35 5.60
C ARG A 12 -1.74 -3.86 5.72
N GLU A 13 -2.90 -4.43 5.41
CA GLU A 13 -3.08 -5.87 5.41
C GLU A 13 -2.36 -6.56 4.24
N LEU A 14 -2.43 -5.97 3.04
CA LEU A 14 -1.80 -6.55 1.85
C LEU A 14 -0.27 -6.49 1.93
N PHE A 15 0.29 -5.40 2.48
CA PHE A 15 1.72 -5.13 2.59
C PHE A 15 2.20 -5.11 4.05
N PRO A 16 2.16 -6.23 4.80
CA PRO A 16 2.48 -6.25 6.23
C PRO A 16 3.97 -6.01 6.55
N ARG A 17 4.84 -6.04 5.52
CA ARG A 17 6.26 -5.69 5.64
C ARG A 17 6.51 -4.18 5.52
N TRP A 18 5.49 -3.43 5.15
CA TRP A 18 5.54 -2.00 4.91
C TRP A 18 4.60 -1.29 5.89
N GLU A 19 5.14 -0.32 6.61
CA GLU A 19 4.30 0.59 7.37
C GLU A 19 3.68 1.58 6.39
N VAL A 20 2.36 1.51 6.20
CA VAL A 20 1.62 2.40 5.27
C VAL A 20 0.81 3.42 6.07
N TRP A 21 0.85 4.69 5.66
CA TRP A 21 0.03 5.75 6.26
C TRP A 21 -0.26 6.89 5.26
N VAL A 22 -1.21 7.74 5.63
CA VAL A 22 -1.48 9.01 4.92
C VAL A 22 -1.10 10.13 5.88
N CYS A 23 -0.24 11.06 5.46
CA CYS A 23 0.10 12.21 6.30
C CYS A 23 -0.98 13.30 6.23
N ASP A 24 -0.87 14.32 7.09
CA ASP A 24 -1.85 15.42 7.20
C ASP A 24 -2.06 16.21 5.90
N ARG A 25 -1.14 16.10 4.94
CA ARG A 25 -1.24 16.72 3.60
C ARG A 25 -1.94 15.82 2.56
N GLY A 26 -2.46 14.66 2.96
CA GLY A 26 -3.10 13.70 2.06
C GLY A 26 -2.15 12.89 1.19
N VAL A 27 -0.83 12.93 1.48
CA VAL A 27 0.18 12.15 0.76
C VAL A 27 0.26 10.75 1.33
N TRP A 28 0.19 9.75 0.46
CA TRP A 28 0.37 8.35 0.78
C TRP A 28 1.85 8.05 0.99
N ARG A 29 2.17 7.33 2.06
CA ARG A 29 3.53 6.92 2.40
C ARG A 29 3.59 5.45 2.75
N ALA A 30 4.70 4.82 2.36
CA ALA A 30 5.05 3.49 2.80
C ALA A 30 6.54 3.48 3.22
N ALA A 31 6.82 2.96 4.41
CA ALA A 31 8.18 2.74 4.90
C ALA A 31 8.47 1.24 5.04
N GLY A 32 9.59 0.83 4.45
CA GLY A 32 10.16 -0.51 4.54
C GLY A 32 11.68 -0.38 4.55
N PHE A 33 12.35 -1.00 3.58
CA PHE A 33 13.78 -0.76 3.36
C PHE A 33 14.08 0.64 2.79
N MET A 34 13.07 1.32 2.27
CA MET A 34 13.12 2.71 1.81
C MET A 34 11.81 3.43 2.13
N LEU A 35 11.80 4.76 2.00
CA LEU A 35 10.60 5.58 2.11
C LEU A 35 10.03 5.89 0.72
N ILE A 36 8.76 5.59 0.52
CA ILE A 36 8.01 5.93 -0.68
C ILE A 36 6.98 7.02 -0.32
N SER A 37 6.78 7.97 -1.23
CA SER A 37 5.74 8.99 -1.12
C SER A 37 5.02 9.15 -2.45
N ALA A 38 3.70 9.21 -2.42
CA ALA A 38 2.86 9.40 -3.61
C ALA A 38 1.64 10.27 -3.29
N SER A 39 1.24 11.11 -4.25
CA SER A 39 0.05 11.96 -4.12
C SER A 39 -1.26 11.17 -4.26
N THR A 40 -1.20 9.98 -4.84
CA THR A 40 -2.36 9.09 -5.07
C THR A 40 -2.06 7.68 -4.57
N VAL A 41 -3.10 6.87 -4.38
CA VAL A 41 -2.95 5.48 -3.96
C VAL A 41 -2.40 4.62 -5.10
N GLU A 42 -2.76 4.93 -6.33
CA GLU A 42 -2.26 4.29 -7.55
C GLU A 42 -0.75 4.51 -7.68
N GLY A 43 -0.29 5.76 -7.50
CA GLY A 43 1.14 6.07 -7.52
C GLY A 43 1.91 5.38 -6.39
N LEU A 44 1.30 5.22 -5.21
CA LEU A 44 1.92 4.45 -4.12
C LEU A 44 2.12 2.99 -4.55
N LEU A 45 1.11 2.37 -5.17
CA LEU A 45 1.16 0.99 -5.63
C LEU A 45 2.17 0.79 -6.77
N GLU A 46 2.25 1.72 -7.72
CA GLU A 46 3.25 1.70 -8.79
C GLU A 46 4.67 1.77 -8.22
N HIS A 47 4.92 2.67 -7.25
CA HIS A 47 6.22 2.75 -6.60
C HIS A 47 6.54 1.51 -5.76
N LEU A 48 5.56 0.92 -5.07
CA LEU A 48 5.75 -0.35 -4.36
C LEU A 48 6.06 -1.50 -5.31
N ALA A 49 5.38 -1.59 -6.45
CA ALA A 49 5.66 -2.60 -7.46
C ALA A 49 7.08 -2.51 -8.02
N GLY A 50 7.60 -1.28 -8.19
CA GLY A 50 8.99 -1.06 -8.62
C GLY A 50 10.02 -1.30 -7.53
N ALA A 51 9.72 -0.91 -6.28
CA ALA A 51 10.66 -1.01 -5.16
C ALA A 51 10.74 -2.43 -4.57
N ASP A 52 9.60 -3.12 -4.42
CA ASP A 52 9.50 -4.45 -3.82
C ASP A 52 8.56 -5.35 -4.64
N PRO A 53 9.01 -5.84 -5.81
CA PRO A 53 8.20 -6.67 -6.69
C PRO A 53 7.67 -7.93 -6.01
N ASP A 54 8.45 -8.50 -5.09
CA ASP A 54 8.07 -9.71 -4.34
C ASP A 54 6.94 -9.44 -3.34
N ALA A 55 7.01 -8.33 -2.59
CA ALA A 55 5.92 -7.92 -1.72
C ALA A 55 4.66 -7.59 -2.54
N PHE A 56 4.80 -6.94 -3.70
CA PHE A 56 3.67 -6.67 -4.60
C PHE A 56 3.03 -7.95 -5.13
N ALA A 57 3.82 -8.90 -5.61
CA ALA A 57 3.32 -10.22 -6.05
C ALA A 57 2.65 -11.00 -4.92
N THR A 58 3.13 -10.86 -3.69
CA THR A 58 2.51 -11.46 -2.49
C THR A 58 1.18 -10.78 -2.16
N ALA A 59 1.13 -9.46 -2.20
CA ALA A 59 -0.09 -8.66 -2.01
C ALA A 59 -1.16 -9.02 -3.05
N ALA A 60 -0.80 -9.13 -4.33
CA ALA A 60 -1.71 -9.53 -5.40
C ALA A 60 -2.31 -10.93 -5.16
N ARG A 61 -1.47 -11.89 -4.74
CA ARG A 61 -1.93 -13.25 -4.37
C ARG A 61 -2.89 -13.23 -3.18
N ARG A 62 -2.58 -12.46 -2.13
CA ARG A 62 -3.47 -12.28 -0.98
C ARG A 62 -4.80 -11.66 -1.39
N PHE A 63 -4.78 -10.66 -2.26
CA PHE A 63 -6.00 -10.02 -2.74
C PHE A 63 -6.86 -10.98 -3.58
N ALA A 64 -6.25 -11.73 -4.51
CA ALA A 64 -6.97 -12.72 -5.31
C ALA A 64 -7.60 -13.84 -4.46
N GLY A 65 -6.91 -14.28 -3.39
CA GLY A 65 -7.45 -15.25 -2.43
C GLY A 65 -8.59 -14.75 -1.54
N ARG A 66 -8.92 -13.45 -1.60
CA ARG A 66 -10.02 -12.82 -0.85
C ARG A 66 -11.29 -12.64 -1.67
N THR A 67 -11.32 -13.12 -2.91
CA THR A 67 -12.53 -13.15 -3.73
C THR A 67 -13.59 -13.97 -2.97
N PRO A 68 -14.79 -13.44 -2.72
CA PRO A 68 -15.86 -14.18 -2.06
C PRO A 68 -16.28 -15.43 -2.85
#